data_AF-A0A8B6BVI7-F1
#
_entry.id   AF-A0A8B6BVI7-F1
#
_cell.length_a   1.000
_cell.length_b   1.000
_cell.length_c   1.000
_cell.angle_alpha   90.00
_cell.angle_beta   90.00
_cell.angle_gamma   90.00
#
_symmetry.space_group_name_H-M   'P 1'
#
loop_
_entity.id
_entity.type
_entity.pdbx_description
1 polymer ?
#
loop_
_entity_poly.entity_id
_entity_poly.type
_entity_poly.pdbx_seq_one_letter_code
_entity_poly.pdbx_strand_id
1 'polypeptide(L)'
;MKQQTMKEVFEQCQNSMKSHSNLLKYMEKLYDKTEFSKFWSDFNHYLKYPMIVFQREPVVERTIDFIAKFVTSVNPDPEAPGTDKDDSLLDEVSQNRLLLNMFEFLLKSHNVNSRAVRFRCCQLINKILNNLGDDAQIDDDLYDKIYQCMLERLRDKEPVVRFHAVMALARLQDPKDENCPVIKAYLFLIQSDPNPEVRRAVMSCIAPSPKTLPAILEKTRDVKDTVRKTAYNVLGEK
;
A
#
# COMPACT_ATOMS: atom_id res chain seq x y z
N MET A 1 -18.95 17.01 26.23
CA MET A 1 -18.81 16.87 24.75
C MET A 1 -19.33 15.50 24.36
N LYS A 2 -20.17 15.38 23.32
CA LYS A 2 -20.62 14.05 22.83
C LYS A 2 -19.38 13.22 22.45
N GLN A 3 -19.32 11.98 22.91
CA GLN A 3 -18.26 11.05 22.52
C GLN A 3 -18.55 10.59 21.09
N GLN A 4 -17.63 10.90 20.18
CA GLN A 4 -17.77 10.56 18.77
C GLN A 4 -17.61 9.06 18.57
N THR A 5 -18.51 8.44 17.81
CA THR A 5 -18.49 6.99 17.52
C THR A 5 -17.58 6.69 16.32
N MET A 6 -17.11 5.45 16.19
CA MET A 6 -16.33 5.01 15.03
C MET A 6 -17.07 5.25 13.70
N LYS A 7 -18.38 4.98 13.68
CA LYS A 7 -19.24 5.26 12.53
C LYS A 7 -19.16 6.73 12.11
N GLU A 8 -19.34 7.64 13.06
CA GLU A 8 -19.29 9.08 12.81
C GLU A 8 -17.90 9.52 12.31
N VAL A 9 -16.81 8.86 12.74
CA VAL A 9 -15.47 9.13 12.20
C VAL A 9 -15.36 8.70 10.72
N PHE A 10 -15.84 7.50 10.38
CA PHE A 10 -15.87 7.02 8.99
C PHE A 10 -16.80 7.84 8.09
N GLU A 11 -17.91 8.37 8.60
CA GLU A 11 -18.80 9.27 7.85
C GLU A 11 -18.12 10.63 7.63
N GLN A 12 -17.43 11.18 8.64
CA GLN A 12 -16.81 12.49 8.52
C GLN A 12 -15.52 12.50 7.70
N CYS A 13 -14.76 11.41 7.66
CA CYS A 13 -13.50 11.34 6.90
C CYS A 13 -13.72 11.41 5.38
N GLN A 14 -14.93 11.09 4.92
CA GLN A 14 -15.36 11.19 3.52
C GLN A 14 -15.47 12.64 3.02
N ASN A 15 -15.71 13.60 3.92
CA ASN A 15 -16.06 14.96 3.54
C ASN A 15 -14.85 15.81 3.13
N SER A 16 -13.72 15.67 3.84
CA SER A 16 -12.53 16.50 3.61
C SER A 16 -11.26 15.87 4.14
N MET A 17 -10.16 15.99 3.39
CA MET A 17 -8.82 15.62 3.87
C MET A 17 -8.35 16.50 5.03
N LYS A 18 -8.86 17.75 5.13
CA LYS A 18 -8.44 18.70 6.17
C LYS A 18 -8.88 18.26 7.57
N SER A 19 -9.96 17.49 7.69
CA SER A 19 -10.44 16.99 8.97
C SER A 19 -9.70 15.74 9.45
N HIS A 20 -8.91 15.07 8.58
CA HIS A 20 -8.27 13.80 8.90
C HIS A 20 -7.37 13.90 10.14
N SER A 21 -6.58 14.95 10.29
CA SER A 21 -5.69 15.11 11.45
C SER A 21 -6.46 15.11 12.79
N ASN A 22 -7.64 15.73 12.83
CA ASN A 22 -8.49 15.71 14.02
C ASN A 22 -9.19 14.36 14.20
N LEU A 23 -9.69 13.78 13.10
CA LEU A 23 -10.37 12.48 13.11
C LEU A 23 -9.45 11.32 13.54
N LEU A 24 -8.16 11.39 13.19
CA LEU A 24 -7.16 10.44 13.65
C LEU A 24 -7.05 10.44 15.17
N LYS A 25 -6.97 11.62 15.80
CA LYS A 25 -6.94 11.75 17.27
C LYS A 25 -8.21 11.22 17.94
N TYR A 26 -9.37 11.33 17.28
CA TYR A 26 -10.60 10.75 17.81
C TYR A 26 -10.61 9.23 17.68
N MET A 27 -10.13 8.69 16.56
CA MET A 27 -10.04 7.25 16.35
C MET A 27 -9.01 6.61 17.28
N GLU A 28 -7.88 7.26 17.52
CA GLU A 28 -6.86 6.85 18.49
C GLU A 28 -7.45 6.77 19.91
N LYS A 29 -8.19 7.80 20.35
CA LYS A 29 -8.91 7.74 21.63
C LYS A 29 -9.96 6.63 21.71
N LEU A 30 -10.53 6.20 20.58
CA LEU A 30 -11.44 5.06 20.56
C LEU A 30 -10.67 3.74 20.64
N TYR A 31 -9.52 3.67 19.98
CA TYR A 31 -8.59 2.55 20.04
C TYR A 31 -8.12 2.31 21.48
N ASP A 32 -7.61 3.35 22.16
CA ASP A 32 -7.06 3.26 23.52
C ASP A 32 -8.11 2.88 24.58
N LYS A 33 -9.40 3.20 24.33
CA LYS A 33 -10.49 2.99 25.31
C LYS A 33 -11.26 1.70 25.11
N THR A 34 -11.00 0.98 24.03
CA THR A 34 -11.77 -0.20 23.65
C THR A 34 -10.86 -1.41 23.64
N GLU A 35 -11.33 -2.54 24.16
CA GLU A 35 -10.61 -3.80 24.00
C GLU A 35 -10.31 -4.04 22.50
N PHE A 36 -9.07 -4.38 22.17
CA PHE A 36 -8.61 -4.48 20.79
C PHE A 36 -9.50 -5.37 19.92
N SER A 37 -9.95 -6.52 20.44
CA SER A 37 -10.78 -7.48 19.71
C SER A 37 -12.10 -6.83 19.24
N LYS A 38 -12.72 -6.04 20.12
CA LYS A 38 -13.95 -5.30 19.85
C LYS A 38 -13.69 -4.13 18.90
N PHE A 39 -12.62 -3.36 19.13
CA PHE A 39 -12.22 -2.28 18.23
C PHE A 39 -12.00 -2.79 16.81
N TRP A 40 -11.19 -3.84 16.65
CA TRP A 40 -10.87 -4.43 15.35
C TRP A 40 -12.11 -4.96 14.65
N SER A 41 -13.02 -5.61 15.37
CA SER A 41 -14.29 -6.10 14.81
C SER A 41 -15.12 -4.96 14.20
N ASP A 42 -15.30 -3.87 14.95
CA ASP A 42 -16.07 -2.71 14.50
C ASP A 42 -15.33 -1.97 13.38
N PHE A 43 -14.01 -1.80 13.48
CA PHE A 43 -13.19 -1.14 12.46
C PHE A 43 -13.23 -1.91 11.15
N ASN A 44 -13.07 -3.24 11.20
CA ASN A 44 -13.15 -4.12 10.04
C ASN A 44 -14.55 -4.13 9.41
N HIS A 45 -15.61 -3.96 10.21
CA HIS A 45 -16.96 -3.80 9.67
C HIS A 45 -17.06 -2.56 8.76
N TYR A 46 -16.59 -1.40 9.23
CA TYR A 46 -16.64 -0.16 8.44
C TYR A 46 -15.60 -0.11 7.31
N LEU A 47 -14.43 -0.73 7.49
CA LEU A 47 -13.40 -0.90 6.47
C LEU A 47 -13.94 -1.59 5.21
N LYS A 48 -14.87 -2.54 5.33
CA LYS A 48 -15.37 -3.32 4.19
C LYS A 48 -16.21 -2.52 3.20
N TYR A 49 -16.85 -1.43 3.62
CA TYR A 49 -17.69 -0.61 2.74
C TYR A 49 -16.91 0.04 1.58
N PRO A 50 -15.78 0.75 1.80
CA PRO A 50 -14.97 1.27 0.70
C PRO A 50 -14.28 0.15 -0.11
N MET A 51 -14.02 -1.02 0.48
CA MET A 51 -13.32 -2.14 -0.18
C MET A 51 -14.09 -2.74 -1.35
N ILE A 52 -15.42 -2.62 -1.37
CA ILE A 52 -16.26 -3.17 -2.44
C ILE A 52 -16.54 -2.18 -3.58
N VAL A 53 -16.03 -0.94 -3.49
CA VAL A 53 -16.24 0.09 -4.51
C VAL A 53 -15.06 0.15 -5.48
N PHE A 54 -15.30 -0.22 -6.74
CA PHE A 54 -14.26 -0.19 -7.78
C PHE A 54 -13.98 1.24 -8.28
N GLN A 55 -15.02 2.05 -8.41
CA GLN A 55 -14.94 3.42 -8.92
C GLN A 55 -14.12 4.29 -7.96
N ARG A 56 -13.30 5.18 -8.53
CA ARG A 56 -12.47 6.12 -7.77
C ARG A 56 -13.26 7.35 -7.34
N GLU A 57 -14.30 7.13 -6.56
CA GLU A 57 -15.11 8.20 -5.99
C GLU A 57 -14.30 8.97 -4.94
N PRO A 58 -14.31 10.32 -4.95
CA PRO A 58 -13.52 11.11 -4.01
C PRO A 58 -13.78 10.76 -2.54
N VAL A 59 -15.03 10.44 -2.19
CA VAL A 59 -15.40 10.04 -0.81
C VAL A 59 -14.73 8.74 -0.40
N VAL A 60 -14.67 7.75 -1.31
CA VAL A 60 -14.01 6.46 -1.06
C VAL A 60 -12.50 6.63 -1.00
N GLU A 61 -11.89 7.38 -1.92
CA GLU A 61 -10.44 7.62 -1.90
C GLU A 61 -10.00 8.30 -0.58
N ARG A 62 -10.78 9.26 -0.07
CA ARG A 62 -10.51 9.89 1.23
C ARG A 62 -10.64 8.91 2.38
N THR A 63 -11.62 8.02 2.37
CA THR A 63 -11.75 6.97 3.39
C THR A 63 -10.56 6.01 3.35
N ILE A 64 -10.14 5.57 2.15
CA ILE A 64 -8.95 4.72 1.98
C ILE A 64 -7.68 5.42 2.48
N ASP A 65 -7.50 6.70 2.18
CA ASP A 65 -6.38 7.50 2.70
C ASP A 65 -6.43 7.64 4.23
N PHE A 66 -7.61 7.85 4.80
CA PHE A 66 -7.80 7.93 6.25
C PHE A 66 -7.42 6.61 6.93
N ILE A 67 -7.91 5.48 6.40
CA ILE A 67 -7.59 4.14 6.91
C ILE A 67 -6.08 3.92 6.88
N ALA A 68 -5.44 4.15 5.74
CA ALA A 68 -4.00 3.93 5.57
C ALA A 68 -3.18 4.79 6.54
N LYS A 69 -3.56 6.06 6.75
CA LYS A 69 -2.90 6.94 7.71
C LYS A 69 -3.09 6.48 9.15
N PHE A 70 -4.31 6.07 9.50
CA PHE A 70 -4.64 5.66 10.86
C PHE A 70 -3.86 4.42 11.28
N VAL A 71 -3.87 3.36 10.46
CA VAL A 71 -3.18 2.11 10.82
C VAL A 71 -1.66 2.28 10.94
N THR A 72 -1.08 3.25 10.23
CA THR A 72 0.36 3.58 10.33
C THR A 72 0.68 4.63 11.41
N SER A 73 -0.32 5.28 12.02
CA SER A 73 -0.09 6.31 13.04
C SER A 73 -0.34 5.85 14.47
N VAL A 74 -0.96 4.67 14.65
CA VAL A 74 -1.23 4.12 15.99
C VAL A 74 0.07 3.63 16.59
N ASN A 75 0.36 4.08 17.81
CA ASN A 75 1.56 3.68 18.53
C ASN A 75 1.50 2.20 18.92
N PRO A 76 2.68 1.54 19.05
CA PRO A 76 2.83 0.24 19.69
C PRO A 76 2.05 0.14 21.01
N ASP A 77 1.38 -1.01 21.22
CA ASP A 77 0.70 -1.30 22.49
C ASP A 77 1.76 -1.53 23.58
N PRO A 78 1.75 -0.74 24.69
CA PRO A 78 2.72 -0.92 25.77
C PRO A 78 2.59 -2.27 26.51
N GLU A 79 1.50 -3.02 26.32
CA GLU A 79 1.31 -4.37 26.86
C GLU A 79 1.62 -5.48 25.85
N ALA A 80 2.13 -5.16 24.64
CA ALA A 80 2.57 -6.17 23.70
C ALA A 80 3.76 -6.99 24.25
N PRO A 81 3.75 -8.32 24.13
CA PRO A 81 4.89 -9.13 24.56
C PRO A 81 6.14 -8.75 23.75
N GLY A 82 7.23 -8.35 24.43
CA GLY A 82 8.50 -7.93 23.80
C GLY A 82 8.88 -6.45 23.99
N THR A 83 8.10 -5.66 24.72
CA THR A 83 8.37 -4.23 25.01
C THR A 83 9.45 -4.02 26.09
N ASP A 84 10.55 -4.78 26.06
CA ASP A 84 11.71 -4.45 26.89
C ASP A 84 12.31 -3.14 26.38
N LYS A 85 12.41 -2.14 27.28
CA LYS A 85 12.74 -0.74 26.99
C LYS A 85 14.15 -0.49 26.42
N ASP A 86 14.91 -1.55 26.12
CA ASP A 86 16.33 -1.47 25.74
C ASP A 86 16.61 -1.78 24.26
N ASP A 87 15.62 -2.25 23.48
CA ASP A 87 15.77 -2.48 22.03
C ASP A 87 15.03 -1.40 21.22
N SER A 88 15.60 -0.20 21.26
CA SER A 88 14.87 1.07 21.10
C SER A 88 14.62 1.58 19.68
N LEU A 89 14.79 0.80 18.61
CA LEU A 89 14.55 1.30 17.24
C LEU A 89 14.03 0.28 16.22
N LEU A 90 13.94 -1.01 16.56
CA LEU A 90 13.78 -2.08 15.55
C LEU A 90 12.33 -2.51 15.27
N ASP A 91 11.31 -2.06 16.02
CA ASP A 91 10.06 -2.84 16.07
C ASP A 91 8.73 -2.07 16.03
N GLU A 92 8.71 -0.85 15.46
CA GLU A 92 7.45 -0.07 15.35
C GLU A 92 6.35 -0.79 14.55
N VAL A 93 6.72 -1.59 13.54
CA VAL A 93 5.76 -2.36 12.73
C VAL A 93 5.29 -3.61 13.46
N SER A 94 6.20 -4.40 14.04
CA SER A 94 5.85 -5.67 14.67
C SER A 94 5.10 -5.48 15.99
N GLN A 95 5.30 -4.34 16.66
CA GLN A 95 4.55 -4.00 17.87
C GLN A 95 3.21 -3.31 17.57
N ASN A 96 2.95 -2.90 16.33
CA ASN A 96 1.68 -2.31 15.91
C ASN A 96 0.66 -3.39 15.54
N ARG A 97 -0.06 -3.88 16.55
CA ARG A 97 -1.08 -4.92 16.41
C ARG A 97 -2.17 -4.59 15.38
N LEU A 98 -2.58 -3.33 15.27
CA LEU A 98 -3.58 -2.89 14.30
C LEU A 98 -3.07 -3.01 12.86
N LEU A 99 -1.83 -2.57 12.62
CA LEU A 99 -1.16 -2.67 11.33
C LEU A 99 -0.99 -4.13 10.90
N LEU A 100 -0.56 -5.01 11.80
CA LEU A 100 -0.43 -6.44 11.52
C LEU A 100 -1.79 -7.07 11.16
N ASN A 101 -2.84 -6.78 11.92
CA ASN A 101 -4.20 -7.27 11.62
C ASN A 101 -4.72 -6.70 10.28
N MET A 102 -4.37 -5.46 9.95
CA MET A 102 -4.67 -4.86 8.64
C MET A 102 -3.96 -5.63 7.51
N PHE A 103 -2.66 -5.88 7.61
CA PHE A 103 -1.98 -6.68 6.60
C PHE A 103 -2.56 -8.09 6.49
N GLU A 104 -2.84 -8.77 7.60
CA GLU A 104 -3.47 -10.08 7.59
C GLU A 104 -4.81 -10.08 6.84
N PHE A 105 -5.67 -9.09 7.10
CA PHE A 105 -6.93 -8.93 6.37
C PHE A 105 -6.73 -8.73 4.87
N LEU A 106 -5.80 -7.84 4.48
CA LEU A 106 -5.52 -7.52 3.08
C LEU A 106 -4.92 -8.72 2.34
N LEU A 107 -3.96 -9.41 2.97
CA LEU A 107 -3.30 -10.61 2.43
C LEU A 107 -4.25 -11.81 2.33
N LYS A 108 -5.26 -11.93 3.20
CA LYS A 108 -6.32 -12.96 3.05
C LYS A 108 -7.33 -12.61 1.96
N SER A 109 -7.52 -11.32 1.67
CA SER A 109 -8.58 -10.83 0.76
C SER A 109 -8.08 -10.53 -0.66
N HIS A 110 -6.76 -10.51 -0.90
CA HIS A 110 -6.19 -10.05 -2.17
C HIS A 110 -6.55 -10.91 -3.39
N ASN A 111 -7.02 -12.16 -3.21
CA ASN A 111 -7.29 -13.11 -4.30
C ASN A 111 -8.76 -13.49 -4.45
N VAL A 112 -9.68 -12.65 -3.97
CA VAL A 112 -11.11 -12.89 -4.14
C VAL A 112 -11.60 -12.54 -5.56
N ASN A 113 -12.74 -13.09 -5.96
CA ASN A 113 -13.31 -12.87 -7.30
C ASN A 113 -13.61 -11.39 -7.61
N SER A 114 -13.99 -10.59 -6.60
CA SER A 114 -14.34 -9.19 -6.78
C SER A 114 -13.14 -8.35 -7.24
N ARG A 115 -13.23 -7.75 -8.44
CA ARG A 115 -12.23 -6.80 -8.95
C ARG A 115 -12.03 -5.58 -8.04
N ALA A 116 -13.10 -5.13 -7.38
CA ALA A 116 -13.05 -3.99 -6.45
C ALA A 116 -12.16 -4.32 -5.26
N VAL A 117 -12.40 -5.47 -4.62
CA VAL A 117 -11.66 -5.87 -3.43
C VAL A 117 -10.18 -6.08 -3.75
N ARG A 118 -9.85 -6.78 -4.85
CA ARG A 118 -8.44 -6.95 -5.27
C ARG A 118 -7.73 -5.62 -5.49
N PHE A 119 -8.40 -4.67 -6.14
CA PHE A 119 -7.89 -3.31 -6.33
C PHE A 119 -7.66 -2.61 -4.99
N ARG A 120 -8.65 -2.58 -4.11
CA ARG A 120 -8.56 -1.89 -2.82
C ARG A 120 -7.54 -2.53 -1.88
N CYS A 121 -7.37 -3.86 -1.92
CA CYS A 121 -6.30 -4.56 -1.21
C CYS A 121 -4.92 -4.04 -1.64
N CYS A 122 -4.62 -4.08 -2.95
CA CYS A 122 -3.33 -3.62 -3.46
C CYS A 122 -3.12 -2.12 -3.24
N GLN A 123 -4.18 -1.32 -3.35
CA GLN A 123 -4.13 0.11 -3.09
C GLN A 123 -3.79 0.42 -1.62
N LEU A 124 -4.42 -0.27 -0.67
CA LEU A 124 -4.12 -0.10 0.76
C LEU A 124 -2.72 -0.57 1.10
N ILE A 125 -2.29 -1.74 0.63
CA ILE A 125 -0.91 -2.24 0.84
C ILE A 125 0.11 -1.21 0.37
N ASN A 126 -0.02 -0.72 -0.86
CA ASN A 126 0.84 0.33 -1.41
C ASN A 126 0.84 1.60 -0.53
N LYS A 127 -0.34 2.11 -0.15
CA LYS A 127 -0.43 3.33 0.67
C LYS A 127 0.18 3.15 2.05
N ILE A 128 -0.05 2.01 2.69
CA ILE A 128 0.52 1.67 3.99
C ILE A 128 2.05 1.63 3.90
N LEU A 129 2.60 0.90 2.92
CA LEU A 129 4.06 0.84 2.71
C LEU A 129 4.68 2.23 2.49
N ASN A 130 4.02 3.10 1.70
CA ASN A 130 4.51 4.47 1.51
C ASN A 130 4.45 5.31 2.79
N ASN A 131 3.40 5.13 3.61
CA ASN A 131 3.26 5.86 4.86
C ASN A 131 4.29 5.45 5.91
N LEU A 132 4.72 4.18 5.92
CA LEU A 132 5.75 3.67 6.83
C LEU A 132 7.13 4.28 6.55
N GLY A 133 7.37 4.75 5.32
CA GLY A 133 8.62 5.41 4.97
C GLY A 133 9.78 4.44 4.68
N ASP A 134 10.92 5.00 4.31
CA ASP A 134 12.04 4.26 3.70
C ASP A 134 12.82 3.39 4.69
N ASP A 135 12.85 3.80 5.96
CA ASP A 135 13.61 3.16 7.03
C ASP A 135 12.76 2.16 7.85
N ALA A 136 11.51 1.93 7.46
CA ALA A 136 10.62 1.02 8.17
C ALA A 136 11.15 -0.42 8.13
N GLN A 137 11.26 -1.02 9.31
CA GLN A 137 11.63 -2.42 9.48
C GLN A 137 10.36 -3.26 9.54
N ILE A 138 10.26 -4.24 8.65
CA ILE A 138 9.15 -5.17 8.56
C ILE A 138 9.73 -6.56 8.82
N ASP A 139 9.12 -7.30 9.74
CA ASP A 139 9.43 -8.70 9.98
C ASP A 139 9.48 -9.53 8.69
N ASP A 140 10.46 -10.43 8.58
CA ASP A 140 10.77 -11.20 7.37
C ASP A 140 9.56 -12.03 6.89
N ASP A 141 8.78 -12.62 7.80
CA ASP A 141 7.61 -13.42 7.42
C ASP A 141 6.50 -12.54 6.82
N LEU A 142 6.28 -11.35 7.39
CA LEU A 142 5.32 -10.39 6.84
C LEU A 142 5.81 -9.84 5.51
N TYR A 143 7.10 -9.51 5.42
CA TYR A 143 7.75 -9.07 4.20
C TYR A 143 7.53 -10.06 3.07
N ASP A 144 7.83 -11.35 3.27
CA ASP A 144 7.67 -12.40 2.27
C ASP A 144 6.22 -12.55 1.81
N LYS A 145 5.25 -12.47 2.73
CA LYS A 145 3.83 -12.54 2.39
C LYS A 145 3.40 -11.35 1.52
N ILE A 146 3.83 -10.14 1.85
CA ILE A 146 3.56 -8.94 1.04
C ILE A 146 4.21 -9.08 -0.33
N TYR A 147 5.46 -9.52 -0.38
CA TYR A 147 6.23 -9.74 -1.60
C TYR A 147 5.52 -10.71 -2.54
N GLN A 148 5.18 -11.92 -2.07
CA GLN A 148 4.51 -12.94 -2.87
C GLN A 148 3.12 -12.47 -3.33
N CYS A 149 2.36 -11.85 -2.42
CA CYS A 149 1.04 -11.29 -2.72
C CYS A 149 1.11 -10.27 -3.86
N MET A 150 2.00 -9.29 -3.79
CA MET A 150 2.11 -8.27 -4.84
C MET A 150 2.69 -8.83 -6.14
N LEU A 151 3.62 -9.79 -6.06
CA LEU A 151 4.19 -10.45 -7.24
C LEU A 151 3.10 -11.21 -8.03
N GLU A 152 2.18 -11.88 -7.33
CA GLU A 152 1.00 -12.51 -7.95
C GLU A 152 0.08 -11.45 -8.59
N ARG A 153 -0.10 -10.30 -7.94
CA ARG A 153 -0.96 -9.20 -8.41
C ARG A 153 -0.38 -8.41 -9.59
N LEU A 154 0.91 -8.55 -9.91
CA LEU A 154 1.48 -8.04 -11.17
C LEU A 154 0.86 -8.70 -12.42
N ARG A 155 0.18 -9.85 -12.28
CA ARG A 155 -0.47 -10.57 -13.38
C ARG A 155 -1.99 -10.45 -13.36
N ASP A 156 -2.53 -9.54 -12.55
CA ASP A 156 -3.98 -9.36 -12.41
C ASP A 156 -4.63 -8.96 -13.74
N LYS A 157 -5.87 -9.38 -13.98
CA LYS A 157 -6.65 -9.00 -15.17
C LYS A 157 -6.90 -7.49 -15.24
N GLU A 158 -7.06 -6.84 -14.08
CA GLU A 158 -7.38 -5.43 -13.98
C GLU A 158 -6.09 -4.57 -13.96
N PRO A 159 -5.93 -3.62 -14.90
CA PRO A 159 -4.73 -2.78 -14.95
C PRO A 159 -4.49 -1.98 -13.67
N VAL A 160 -5.55 -1.52 -13.00
CA VAL A 160 -5.42 -0.76 -11.75
C VAL A 160 -4.86 -1.60 -10.60
N VAL A 161 -5.12 -2.90 -10.59
CA VAL A 161 -4.54 -3.83 -9.61
C VAL A 161 -3.05 -3.97 -9.88
N ARG A 162 -2.67 -4.21 -11.15
CA ARG A 162 -1.27 -4.30 -11.56
C ARG A 162 -0.50 -3.01 -11.26
N PHE A 163 -1.11 -1.85 -11.51
CA PHE A 163 -0.54 -0.55 -11.17
C PHE A 163 -0.18 -0.46 -9.68
N HIS A 164 -1.10 -0.80 -8.78
CA HIS A 164 -0.80 -0.73 -7.35
C HIS A 164 0.21 -1.78 -6.89
N ALA A 165 0.21 -2.97 -7.50
CA ALA A 165 1.23 -4.00 -7.24
C ALA A 165 2.64 -3.53 -7.66
N VAL A 166 2.78 -2.88 -8.82
CA VAL A 166 4.05 -2.25 -9.25
C VAL A 166 4.49 -1.19 -8.24
N MET A 167 3.59 -0.31 -7.82
CA MET A 167 3.96 0.73 -6.87
C MET A 167 4.36 0.15 -5.50
N ALA A 168 3.69 -0.91 -5.03
CA ALA A 168 4.02 -1.57 -3.78
C ALA A 168 5.37 -2.31 -3.81
N LEU A 169 5.72 -2.91 -4.96
CA LEU A 169 6.98 -3.64 -5.13
C LEU A 169 8.18 -2.74 -5.49
N ALA A 170 7.98 -1.42 -5.61
CA ALA A 170 9.04 -0.50 -6.05
C ALA A 170 10.31 -0.61 -5.20
N ARG A 171 10.16 -0.72 -3.88
CA ARG A 171 11.28 -0.85 -2.92
C ARG A 171 11.71 -2.29 -2.65
N LEU A 172 11.03 -3.26 -3.25
CA LEU A 172 11.23 -4.70 -3.05
C LEU A 172 12.01 -5.34 -4.20
N GLN A 173 12.68 -4.52 -5.01
CA GLN A 173 13.56 -4.94 -6.10
C GLN A 173 14.98 -5.16 -5.57
N ASP A 174 15.68 -6.18 -6.08
CA ASP A 174 17.11 -6.36 -5.87
C ASP A 174 17.86 -6.24 -7.21
N PRO A 175 18.48 -5.07 -7.50
CA PRO A 175 19.25 -4.87 -8.74
C PRO A 175 20.55 -5.66 -8.80
N LYS A 176 21.04 -6.18 -7.67
CA LYS A 176 22.27 -7.00 -7.61
C LYS A 176 21.97 -8.47 -7.92
N ASP A 177 20.76 -8.93 -7.63
CA ASP A 177 20.30 -10.26 -8.03
C ASP A 177 19.89 -10.28 -9.52
N GLU A 178 20.72 -10.94 -10.33
CA GLU A 178 20.43 -11.18 -11.75
C GLU A 178 19.10 -11.92 -11.97
N ASN A 179 18.62 -12.64 -10.96
CA ASN A 179 17.40 -13.42 -11.03
C ASN A 179 16.18 -12.79 -10.34
N CYS A 180 16.30 -11.55 -9.87
CA CYS A 180 15.26 -10.85 -9.11
C CYS A 180 13.87 -10.97 -9.80
N PRO A 181 12.89 -11.64 -9.15
CA PRO A 181 11.56 -11.84 -9.72
C PRO A 181 10.82 -10.53 -10.05
N VAL A 182 10.96 -9.51 -9.21
CA VAL A 182 10.32 -8.20 -9.43
C VAL A 182 10.88 -7.53 -10.68
N ILE A 183 12.21 -7.47 -10.83
CA ILE A 183 12.84 -6.88 -12.01
C ILE A 183 12.45 -7.63 -13.28
N LYS A 184 12.44 -8.98 -13.24
CA LYS A 184 11.95 -9.80 -14.37
C LYS A 184 10.50 -9.46 -14.74
N ALA A 185 9.62 -9.36 -13.74
CA ALA A 185 8.22 -9.00 -13.96
C ALA A 185 8.07 -7.56 -14.51
N TYR A 186 8.87 -6.61 -14.02
CA TYR A 186 8.86 -5.22 -14.50
C TYR A 186 9.33 -5.12 -15.95
N LEU A 187 10.41 -5.81 -16.31
CA LEU A 187 10.88 -5.89 -17.70
C LEU A 187 9.81 -6.47 -18.64
N PHE A 188 9.03 -7.44 -18.18
CA PHE A 188 7.90 -7.96 -18.96
C PHE A 188 6.79 -6.91 -19.11
N LEU A 189 6.35 -6.30 -18.00
CA LEU A 189 5.24 -5.34 -17.99
C LEU A 189 5.54 -4.05 -18.77
N ILE A 190 6.76 -3.50 -18.63
CA ILE A 190 7.16 -2.27 -19.32
C ILE A 190 7.18 -2.46 -20.86
N GLN A 191 7.41 -3.68 -21.33
CA GLN A 191 7.41 -4.01 -22.76
C GLN A 191 6.01 -4.37 -23.26
N SER A 192 5.27 -5.15 -22.47
CA SER A 192 4.11 -5.91 -22.98
C SER A 192 2.76 -5.52 -22.37
N ASP A 193 2.72 -4.73 -21.29
CA ASP A 193 1.43 -4.38 -20.68
C ASP A 193 0.59 -3.52 -21.64
N PRO A 194 -0.66 -3.91 -21.94
CA PRO A 194 -1.50 -3.16 -22.85
C PRO A 194 -1.88 -1.78 -22.30
N ASN A 195 -1.91 -1.64 -20.98
CA ASN A 195 -2.31 -0.40 -20.32
C ASN A 195 -1.10 0.53 -20.12
N PRO A 196 -1.12 1.75 -20.67
CA PRO A 196 0.00 2.66 -20.58
C PRO A 196 0.28 3.20 -19.17
N GLU A 197 -0.74 3.25 -18.30
CA GLU A 197 -0.56 3.68 -16.92
C GLU A 197 0.28 2.67 -16.13
N VAL A 198 0.13 1.38 -16.42
CA VAL A 198 0.97 0.31 -15.84
C VAL A 198 2.40 0.44 -16.35
N ARG A 199 2.60 0.59 -17.67
CA ARG A 199 3.95 0.80 -18.23
C ARG A 199 4.63 2.03 -17.63
N ARG A 200 3.88 3.12 -17.44
CA ARG A 200 4.38 4.34 -16.81
C ARG A 200 4.74 4.12 -15.34
N ALA A 201 3.90 3.42 -14.57
CA ALA A 201 4.22 3.06 -13.19
C ALA A 201 5.52 2.25 -13.11
N VAL A 202 5.68 1.24 -13.98
CA VAL A 202 6.91 0.47 -14.02
C VAL A 202 8.10 1.36 -14.36
N MET A 203 7.96 2.30 -15.30
CA MET A 203 9.02 3.27 -15.60
C MET A 203 9.46 4.08 -14.38
N SER A 204 8.50 4.58 -13.59
CA SER A 204 8.80 5.33 -12.37
C SER A 204 9.47 4.48 -11.28
N CYS A 205 9.13 3.19 -11.20
CA CYS A 205 9.53 2.31 -10.11
C CYS A 205 10.77 1.47 -10.41
N ILE A 206 11.03 1.10 -11.67
CA ILE A 206 12.10 0.17 -12.02
C ILE A 206 13.47 0.71 -11.60
N ALA A 207 14.25 -0.11 -10.92
CA ALA A 207 15.58 0.27 -10.48
C ALA A 207 16.54 0.37 -11.70
N PRO A 208 17.27 1.48 -11.89
CA PRO A 208 18.26 1.60 -12.95
C PRO A 208 19.41 0.63 -12.72
N SER A 209 19.74 -0.16 -13.74
CA SER A 209 20.89 -1.05 -13.77
C SER A 209 21.26 -1.33 -15.24
N PRO A 210 22.45 -1.90 -15.52
CA PRO A 210 22.82 -2.31 -16.88
C PRO A 210 21.77 -3.23 -17.52
N LYS A 211 21.08 -4.04 -16.71
CA LYS A 211 20.03 -4.96 -17.16
C LYS A 211 18.72 -4.24 -17.52
N THR A 212 18.34 -3.18 -16.81
CA THR A 212 17.06 -2.49 -17.01
C THR A 212 17.16 -1.31 -17.98
N LEU A 213 18.34 -0.74 -18.15
CA LEU A 213 18.60 0.43 -19.00
C LEU A 213 18.10 0.26 -20.46
N PRO A 214 18.32 -0.88 -21.15
CA PRO A 214 17.81 -1.04 -22.52
C PRO A 214 16.29 -0.88 -22.62
N ALA A 215 15.54 -1.47 -21.67
CA ALA A 215 14.09 -1.36 -21.63
C ALA A 215 13.62 0.07 -21.29
N ILE A 216 14.35 0.78 -20.43
CA ILE A 216 14.09 2.20 -20.11
C ILE A 216 14.27 3.07 -21.36
N LEU A 217 15.38 2.92 -22.07
CA LEU A 217 15.68 3.66 -23.30
C LEU A 217 14.64 3.39 -24.38
N GLU A 218 14.21 2.14 -24.55
CA GLU A 218 13.18 1.78 -25.53
C GLU A 218 11.86 2.54 -25.29
N LYS A 219 11.51 2.80 -24.02
CA LYS A 219 10.27 3.53 -23.68
C LYS A 219 10.31 5.02 -23.99
N THR A 220 11.45 5.60 -24.36
CA THR A 220 11.47 6.94 -25.00
C THR A 220 10.71 6.96 -26.33
N ARG A 221 10.39 5.79 -26.89
CA ARG A 221 9.62 5.59 -28.12
C ARG A 221 8.27 4.91 -27.89
N ASP A 222 7.77 4.87 -26.65
CA ASP A 222 6.46 4.30 -26.35
C ASP A 222 5.33 4.99 -27.15
N VAL A 223 4.28 4.25 -27.50
CA VAL A 223 3.11 4.76 -28.22
C VAL A 223 2.45 5.92 -27.48
N LYS A 224 2.43 5.89 -26.14
CA LYS A 224 1.88 6.96 -25.31
C LYS A 224 2.92 7.99 -24.91
N ASP A 225 2.58 9.25 -25.14
CA ASP A 225 3.38 10.42 -24.81
C ASP A 225 3.72 10.53 -23.32
N THR A 226 2.78 10.20 -22.43
CA THR A 226 3.00 10.22 -20.98
C THR A 226 4.08 9.23 -20.55
N VAL A 227 4.17 8.07 -21.18
CA VAL A 227 5.24 7.08 -20.92
C VAL A 227 6.57 7.59 -21.44
N ARG A 228 6.61 8.16 -22.65
CA ARG A 228 7.84 8.77 -23.21
C ARG A 228 8.37 9.88 -22.30
N LYS A 229 7.49 10.79 -21.85
CA LYS A 229 7.84 11.86 -20.91
C LYS A 229 8.45 11.31 -19.63
N THR A 230 7.84 10.30 -19.01
CA THR A 230 8.38 9.67 -17.80
C THR A 230 9.74 9.03 -18.06
N ALA A 231 9.95 8.38 -19.21
CA ALA A 231 11.25 7.80 -19.56
C ALA A 231 12.34 8.88 -19.63
N TYR A 232 12.09 10.03 -20.26
CA TYR A 232 13.04 11.14 -20.28
C TYR A 232 13.33 11.70 -18.89
N ASN A 233 12.31 11.85 -18.03
CA ASN A 233 12.53 12.29 -16.65
C ASN A 233 13.43 11.29 -15.89
N VAL A 234 13.14 9.99 -15.98
CA VAL A 234 13.93 8.94 -15.31
C VAL A 234 15.39 8.94 -15.79
N LEU A 235 15.62 9.09 -17.09
CA LEU A 235 16.97 9.17 -17.66
C LEU A 235 17.72 10.47 -17.31
N GLY A 236 17.00 11.54 -17.00
CA GLY A 236 17.57 12.83 -16.61
C GLY A 236 17.85 12.96 -15.12
N GLU A 237 17.12 12.20 -14.28
CA GLU A 237 17.18 12.28 -12.82
C GLU A 237 18.00 11.16 -12.17
N LYS A 238 18.14 10.00 -12.82
CA LYS A 238 18.81 8.80 -12.29
C LYS A 238 19.96 8.34 -13.19
#